data_AF-A0A2E7MBH9-F1
#
_entry.id   AF-A0A2E7MBH9-F1
#
_cell.length_a   1.000
_cell.length_b   1.000
_cell.length_c   1.000
_cell.angle_alpha   90.00
_cell.angle_beta   90.00
_cell.angle_gamma   90.00
#
_symmetry.space_group_name_H-M   'P 1'
#
loop_
_entity.id
_entity.type
_entity.pdbx_description
1 polymer ?
#
loop_
_entity_poly.entity_id
_entity_poly.type
_entity_poly.pdbx_seq_one_letter_code
_entity_poly.pdbx_strand_id
1 'polypeptide(L)'
;MSTKAHAAGLGPIATPDLRPLAWALATLGLGIMAFAVEMTYARLHLYVLIPGAILAFVPKRPLSWASPAVRRLGYIAPIPLAVTAVVFSAFWDNLIFSKGVFTFDRSTMLGTMLHLPLEEWFWFIDHTLLASFFTLTLMNHAQPQRPMPEGDSLVRLGGVAVCAVLSVVGVWLVLQPNEHLLFLGVNLAFMFPVLGLHWWVGSHILLQNKRVWLLGVAIPSLYLLGLDYWALEAGIWHLSPHYITGIKIFDIYFEQILIYTLPTILVVQTILLVMRMGESMLAQSDRGELDGGIFRGLMGALRHRIP
;
A
#
# COMPACT_ATOMS: atom_id res chain seq x y z
N MET A 1 -46.41 17.82 28.55
CA MET A 1 -45.88 18.57 27.39
C MET A 1 -44.41 18.88 27.64
N SER A 2 -43.56 18.57 26.65
CA SER A 2 -42.12 18.90 26.52
C SER A 2 -41.10 18.11 27.35
N THR A 3 -40.64 16.99 26.80
CA THR A 3 -39.32 16.39 27.06
C THR A 3 -38.30 17.07 26.14
N LYS A 4 -37.40 17.88 26.71
CA LYS A 4 -36.25 18.45 26.00
C LYS A 4 -35.24 17.34 25.72
N ALA A 5 -35.13 16.91 24.46
CA ALA A 5 -34.04 16.08 23.99
C ALA A 5 -32.72 16.87 24.06
N HIS A 6 -31.77 16.42 24.89
CA HIS A 6 -30.39 16.89 24.86
C HIS A 6 -29.73 16.36 23.58
N ALA A 7 -29.54 17.24 22.60
CA ALA A 7 -28.65 17.00 21.49
C ALA A 7 -27.21 16.96 22.03
N ALA A 8 -26.64 15.76 22.13
CA ALA A 8 -25.21 15.58 22.40
C ALA A 8 -24.43 16.18 21.21
N GLY A 9 -23.86 17.37 21.42
CA GLY A 9 -23.01 18.03 20.44
C GLY A 9 -21.81 17.16 20.11
N LEU A 10 -21.65 16.82 18.83
CA LEU A 10 -20.43 16.25 18.28
C LEU A 10 -19.31 17.28 18.47
N GLY A 11 -18.39 17.01 19.40
CA GLY A 11 -17.19 17.83 19.58
C GLY A 11 -16.37 17.92 18.28
N PRO A 12 -15.55 18.98 18.12
CA PRO A 12 -14.78 19.21 16.90
C PRO A 12 -13.87 18.02 16.60
N ILE A 13 -13.89 17.57 15.34
CA ILE A 13 -13.02 16.53 14.81
C ILE A 13 -11.58 17.01 14.96
N ALA A 14 -10.82 16.41 15.88
CA ALA A 14 -9.41 16.74 16.07
C ALA A 14 -8.66 16.53 14.75
N THR A 15 -8.04 17.59 14.23
CA THR A 15 -7.16 17.52 13.06
C THR A 15 -5.95 16.66 13.43
N PRO A 16 -5.57 15.66 12.60
CA PRO A 16 -4.40 14.84 12.89
C PRO A 16 -3.17 15.73 12.98
N ASP A 17 -2.35 15.52 14.02
CA ASP A 17 -1.08 16.20 14.15
C ASP A 17 -0.11 15.64 13.12
N LEU A 18 -0.02 16.31 11.98
CA LEU A 18 0.88 15.95 10.88
C LEU A 18 2.32 16.39 11.14
N ARG A 19 2.62 17.08 12.25
CA ARG A 19 3.96 17.61 12.53
C ARG A 19 5.03 16.51 12.58
N PRO A 20 4.85 15.33 13.20
CA PRO A 20 5.88 14.28 13.19
C PRO A 20 6.15 13.74 11.79
N LEU A 21 5.11 13.65 10.94
CA LEU A 21 5.23 13.25 9.54
C LEU A 21 5.93 14.33 8.71
N ALA A 22 5.55 15.60 8.90
CA ALA A 22 6.19 16.73 8.26
C ALA A 22 7.66 16.85 8.68
N TRP A 23 7.98 16.60 9.95
CA TRP A 23 9.35 16.55 10.45
C TRP A 23 10.13 15.39 9.85
N ALA A 24 9.58 14.18 9.80
CA ALA A 24 10.23 13.02 9.19
C ALA A 24 10.48 13.19 7.68
N LEU A 25 9.47 13.71 6.94
CA LEU A 25 9.62 14.02 5.51
C LEU A 25 10.59 15.19 5.29
N ALA A 26 10.62 16.19 6.17
CA ALA A 26 11.53 17.33 6.09
C ALA A 26 12.98 16.97 6.45
N THR A 27 13.23 16.12 7.46
CA THR A 27 14.58 15.63 7.77
C THR A 27 15.12 14.71 6.69
N LEU A 28 14.26 13.92 6.03
CA LEU A 28 14.67 13.19 4.84
C LEU A 28 14.91 14.11 3.63
N GLY A 29 14.05 15.11 3.40
CA GLY A 29 14.22 16.14 2.36
C GLY A 29 15.54 16.93 2.49
N LEU A 30 15.95 17.22 3.72
CA LEU A 30 17.24 17.89 4.00
C LEU A 30 18.44 16.95 3.85
N GLY A 31 18.28 15.64 4.08
CA GLY A 31 19.31 14.64 3.81
C GLY A 31 19.54 14.39 2.31
N ILE A 32 18.46 14.44 1.52
CA ILE A 32 18.43 14.26 0.05
C ILE A 32 19.36 15.24 -0.68
N MET A 33 19.53 16.46 -0.16
CA MET A 33 20.36 17.50 -0.80
C MET A 33 21.85 17.43 -0.40
N ALA A 34 22.21 16.67 0.65
CA ALA A 34 23.54 16.74 1.26
C ALA A 34 24.53 15.65 0.78
N PHE A 35 24.08 14.58 0.10
CA PHE A 35 24.91 13.41 -0.24
C PHE A 35 24.92 13.06 -1.74
N ALA A 36 24.88 14.07 -2.61
CA ALA A 36 24.77 13.92 -4.06
C ALA A 36 26.06 13.48 -4.79
N VAL A 37 27.09 12.97 -4.12
CA VAL A 37 28.38 12.71 -4.81
C VAL A 37 28.50 11.27 -5.34
N GLU A 38 27.86 10.27 -4.74
CA GLU A 38 27.72 8.91 -5.33
C GLU A 38 26.44 8.22 -4.78
N MET A 39 25.37 8.13 -5.57
CA MET A 39 24.16 7.41 -5.15
C MET A 39 24.23 5.96 -5.60
N THR A 40 24.09 5.02 -4.65
CA THR A 40 24.02 3.58 -4.96
C THR A 40 22.62 3.07 -4.66
N TYR A 41 22.23 1.94 -5.25
CA TYR A 41 20.92 1.37 -5.00
C TYR A 41 20.77 1.02 -3.50
N ALA A 42 21.79 0.42 -2.88
CA ALA A 42 21.80 0.16 -1.44
C ALA A 42 21.57 1.40 -0.56
N ARG A 43 22.07 2.59 -0.95
CA ARG A 43 21.82 3.85 -0.23
C ARG A 43 20.39 4.32 -0.41
N LEU A 44 19.80 4.13 -1.59
CA LEU A 44 18.41 4.48 -1.87
C LEU A 44 17.45 3.77 -0.90
N HIS A 45 17.71 2.51 -0.55
CA HIS A 45 16.91 1.77 0.45
C HIS A 45 16.82 2.46 1.80
N LEU A 46 17.88 3.12 2.26
CA LEU A 46 17.85 3.82 3.56
C LEU A 46 16.79 4.92 3.58
N TYR A 47 16.52 5.55 2.43
CA TYR A 47 15.48 6.57 2.32
C TYR A 47 14.06 5.99 2.39
N VAL A 48 13.87 4.68 2.19
CA VAL A 48 12.57 4.02 2.42
C VAL A 48 12.52 3.40 3.81
N LEU A 49 13.59 2.70 4.19
CA LEU A 49 13.70 1.96 5.43
C LEU A 49 13.65 2.87 6.67
N ILE A 50 14.35 4.01 6.66
CA ILE A 50 14.38 4.93 7.81
C ILE A 50 12.98 5.49 8.12
N PRO A 51 12.25 6.12 7.18
CA PRO A 51 10.90 6.59 7.49
C PRO A 51 9.95 5.42 7.80
N GLY A 52 10.09 4.28 7.14
CA GLY A 52 9.33 3.06 7.47
C GLY A 52 9.55 2.61 8.92
N ALA A 53 10.80 2.55 9.37
CA ALA A 53 11.19 2.21 10.73
C ALA A 53 10.69 3.25 11.74
N ILE A 54 10.87 4.54 11.45
CA ILE A 54 10.32 5.62 12.29
C ILE A 54 8.80 5.41 12.45
N LEU A 55 8.05 5.19 11.37
CA LEU A 55 6.61 4.94 11.43
C LEU A 55 6.23 3.63 12.15
N ALA A 56 7.11 2.63 12.14
CA ALA A 56 6.93 1.40 12.90
C ALA A 56 7.05 1.63 14.42
N PHE A 57 8.01 2.47 14.83
CA PHE A 57 8.32 2.74 16.24
C PHE A 57 7.62 3.97 16.81
N VAL A 58 7.09 4.87 15.97
CA VAL A 58 6.21 5.96 16.40
C VAL A 58 5.08 5.33 17.20
N PRO A 59 4.91 5.69 18.49
CA PRO A 59 3.90 5.08 19.33
C PRO A 59 2.54 5.20 18.68
N LYS A 60 2.05 4.09 18.14
CA LYS A 60 0.70 4.00 17.61
C LYS A 60 -0.20 4.06 18.83
N ARG A 61 -0.68 5.25 19.15
CA ARG A 61 -1.61 5.50 20.25
C ARG A 61 -3.00 5.86 19.71
N PRO A 62 -3.87 4.88 19.41
CA PRO A 62 -5.27 5.16 19.10
C PRO A 62 -6.27 4.66 20.15
N LEU A 63 -7.43 5.32 20.23
CA LEU A 63 -8.66 4.75 20.76
C LEU A 63 -9.26 3.65 19.85
N SER A 64 -8.83 3.51 18.57
CA SER A 64 -9.22 2.40 17.67
C SER A 64 -8.48 1.09 17.97
N TRP A 65 -7.51 1.13 18.88
CA TRP A 65 -6.76 -0.02 19.40
C TRP A 65 -7.36 -0.51 20.72
N ALA A 66 -8.67 -0.35 20.88
CA ALA A 66 -9.40 -0.60 22.12
C ALA A 66 -9.14 -1.99 22.71
N SER A 67 -8.82 -2.98 21.86
CA SER A 67 -8.38 -4.30 22.31
C SER A 67 -6.90 -4.56 21.97
N PRO A 68 -6.11 -5.16 22.89
CA PRO A 68 -4.75 -5.62 22.62
C PRO A 68 -4.63 -6.56 21.41
N ALA A 69 -5.70 -7.27 21.05
CA ALA A 69 -5.75 -8.17 19.91
C ALA A 69 -5.70 -7.41 18.57
N VAL A 70 -6.47 -6.32 18.40
CA VAL A 70 -6.39 -5.47 17.18
C VAL A 70 -4.99 -4.88 17.03
N ARG A 71 -4.38 -4.48 18.14
CA ARG A 71 -3.01 -3.93 18.16
C ARG A 71 -2.01 -4.92 17.60
N ARG A 72 -2.08 -6.16 18.10
CA ARG A 72 -1.22 -7.25 17.68
C ARG A 72 -1.44 -7.55 16.19
N LEU A 73 -2.70 -7.62 15.75
CA LEU A 73 -3.03 -7.79 14.34
C LEU A 73 -2.39 -6.69 13.48
N GLY A 74 -2.48 -5.43 13.89
CA GLY A 74 -1.88 -4.31 13.16
C GLY A 74 -0.36 -4.35 13.06
N TYR A 75 0.34 -4.90 14.07
CA TYR A 75 1.80 -5.08 13.99
C TYR A 75 2.21 -6.31 13.18
N ILE A 76 1.40 -7.36 13.19
CA ILE A 76 1.73 -8.61 12.50
C ILE A 76 1.32 -8.56 11.03
N ALA A 77 0.19 -7.96 10.67
CA ALA A 77 -0.38 -7.96 9.32
C ALA A 77 0.59 -7.50 8.20
N PRO A 78 1.48 -6.51 8.40
CA PRO A 78 2.47 -6.13 7.39
C PRO A 78 3.47 -7.24 7.03
N ILE A 79 3.74 -8.19 7.93
CA ILE A 79 4.73 -9.26 7.72
C ILE A 79 4.28 -10.27 6.64
N PRO A 80 3.13 -10.97 6.78
CA PRO A 80 2.67 -11.85 5.72
C PRO A 80 2.34 -11.07 4.45
N LEU A 81 1.89 -9.82 4.56
CA LEU A 81 1.68 -8.96 3.39
C LEU A 81 2.98 -8.69 2.62
N ALA A 82 4.09 -8.42 3.31
CA ALA A 82 5.40 -8.24 2.66
C ALA A 82 5.87 -9.53 1.97
N VAL A 83 5.65 -10.70 2.60
CA VAL A 83 5.94 -11.99 1.97
C VAL A 83 5.10 -12.20 0.71
N THR A 84 3.79 -11.92 0.78
CA THR A 84 2.90 -11.98 -0.39
C THR A 84 3.32 -10.99 -1.46
N ALA A 85 3.71 -9.77 -1.10
CA ALA A 85 4.16 -8.74 -2.02
C ALA A 85 5.44 -9.16 -2.75
N VAL A 86 6.40 -9.76 -2.06
CA VAL A 86 7.62 -10.31 -2.69
C VAL A 86 7.27 -11.40 -3.69
N VAL A 87 6.47 -12.39 -3.28
CA VAL A 87 6.09 -13.52 -4.16
C VAL A 87 5.31 -13.02 -5.37
N PHE A 88 4.33 -12.14 -5.15
CA PHE A 88 3.49 -11.58 -6.21
C PHE A 88 4.30 -10.71 -7.18
N SER A 89 5.17 -9.84 -6.65
CA SER A 89 5.94 -8.89 -7.48
C SER A 89 7.04 -9.59 -8.26
N ALA A 90 7.67 -10.59 -7.67
CA ALA A 90 8.68 -11.40 -8.35
C ALA A 90 8.21 -11.96 -9.71
N PHE A 91 6.93 -12.29 -9.88
CA PHE A 91 6.44 -12.81 -11.17
C PHE A 91 6.46 -11.77 -12.28
N TRP A 92 5.84 -10.61 -12.06
CA TRP A 92 5.68 -9.61 -13.11
C TRP A 92 6.90 -8.72 -13.26
N ASP A 93 7.63 -8.47 -12.17
CA ASP A 93 8.88 -7.71 -12.24
C ASP A 93 9.95 -8.48 -13.02
N ASN A 94 10.16 -9.77 -12.74
CA ASN A 94 11.09 -10.56 -13.55
C ASN A 94 10.72 -10.58 -15.03
N LEU A 95 9.42 -10.55 -15.37
CA LEU A 95 8.95 -10.46 -16.75
C LEU A 95 9.41 -9.15 -17.40
N ILE A 96 9.10 -7.99 -16.80
CA ILE A 96 9.47 -6.70 -17.38
C ILE A 96 10.99 -6.51 -17.44
N PHE A 97 11.72 -7.04 -16.46
CA PHE A 97 13.18 -7.00 -16.45
C PHE A 97 13.81 -7.87 -17.51
N SER A 98 13.30 -9.09 -17.69
CA SER A 98 13.77 -9.99 -18.76
C SER A 98 13.59 -9.39 -20.16
N LYS A 99 12.65 -8.46 -20.31
CA LYS A 99 12.36 -7.73 -21.55
C LYS A 99 13.17 -6.44 -21.69
N GLY A 100 13.85 -5.98 -20.64
CA GLY A 100 14.59 -4.71 -20.68
C GLY A 100 13.68 -3.48 -20.61
N VAL A 101 12.51 -3.59 -19.99
CA VAL A 101 11.67 -2.42 -19.64
C VAL A 101 12.48 -1.48 -18.75
N PHE A 102 13.11 -2.03 -17.72
CA PHE A 102 14.09 -1.34 -16.89
C PHE A 102 15.46 -1.99 -17.04
N THR A 103 16.50 -1.18 -17.01
CA THR A 103 17.90 -1.61 -16.99
C THR A 103 18.64 -0.90 -15.88
N PHE A 104 19.53 -1.58 -15.17
CA PHE A 104 20.34 -1.01 -14.09
C PHE A 104 21.80 -0.88 -14.47
N ASP A 105 22.46 0.14 -13.91
CA ASP A 105 23.92 0.18 -13.93
C ASP A 105 24.47 -0.89 -12.96
N ARG A 106 25.23 -1.83 -13.51
CA ARG A 106 25.90 -2.90 -12.76
C ARG A 106 26.86 -2.37 -11.70
N SER A 107 27.37 -1.15 -11.85
CA SER A 107 28.26 -0.52 -10.87
C SER A 107 27.54 -0.09 -9.58
N THR A 108 26.21 0.03 -9.64
CA THR A 108 25.38 0.58 -8.56
C THR A 108 24.58 -0.48 -7.78
N MET A 109 24.65 -1.74 -8.20
CA MET A 109 23.94 -2.88 -7.60
C MET A 109 24.88 -4.01 -7.14
N LEU A 110 24.44 -4.76 -6.14
CA LEU A 110 25.17 -5.86 -5.51
C LEU A 110 25.19 -7.14 -6.37
N GLY A 111 24.19 -7.31 -7.22
CA GLY A 111 24.03 -8.48 -8.08
C GLY A 111 22.57 -8.73 -8.43
N THR A 112 22.31 -9.84 -9.13
CA THR A 112 20.95 -10.20 -9.58
C THR A 112 20.54 -11.58 -9.09
N MET A 113 19.26 -11.73 -8.72
CA MET A 113 18.60 -13.01 -8.58
C MET A 113 17.53 -13.13 -9.67
N LEU A 114 17.64 -14.18 -10.50
CA LEU A 114 16.93 -14.25 -11.79
C LEU A 114 17.28 -13.04 -12.67
N HIS A 115 16.30 -12.23 -13.07
CA HIS A 115 16.52 -11.02 -13.88
C HIS A 115 16.53 -9.73 -13.04
N LEU A 116 16.16 -9.84 -11.75
CA LEU A 116 16.01 -8.71 -10.84
C LEU A 116 17.28 -8.46 -10.03
N PRO A 117 17.69 -7.19 -9.82
CA PRO A 117 18.67 -6.87 -8.78
C PRO A 117 18.23 -7.39 -7.42
N LEU A 118 19.19 -7.74 -6.56
CA LEU A 118 18.91 -8.17 -5.19
C LEU A 118 18.17 -7.09 -4.39
N GLU A 119 18.48 -5.83 -4.67
CA GLU A 119 17.90 -4.63 -4.11
C GLU A 119 16.38 -4.56 -4.33
N GLU A 120 15.87 -4.92 -5.51
CA GLU A 120 14.42 -4.92 -5.79
C GLU A 120 13.65 -5.85 -4.85
N TRP A 121 14.23 -6.98 -4.45
CA TRP A 121 13.59 -7.88 -3.49
C TRP A 121 13.42 -7.23 -2.12
N PHE A 122 14.37 -6.41 -1.70
CA PHE A 122 14.25 -5.60 -0.51
C PHE A 122 13.29 -4.43 -0.71
N TRP A 123 13.23 -3.87 -1.92
CA TRP A 123 12.31 -2.77 -2.26
C TRP A 123 10.86 -3.19 -2.07
N PHE A 124 10.49 -4.41 -2.49
CA PHE A 124 9.14 -4.94 -2.26
C PHE A 124 8.77 -4.97 -0.78
N ILE A 125 9.74 -5.31 0.08
CA ILE A 125 9.55 -5.35 1.53
C ILE A 125 9.45 -3.91 2.07
N ASP A 126 10.39 -3.05 1.73
CA ASP A 126 10.48 -1.68 2.21
C ASP A 126 9.25 -0.86 1.82
N HIS A 127 8.82 -0.94 0.56
CA HIS A 127 7.59 -0.32 0.06
C HIS A 127 6.38 -0.82 0.85
N THR A 128 6.24 -2.15 0.99
CA THR A 128 5.11 -2.74 1.70
C THR A 128 5.06 -2.29 3.15
N LEU A 129 6.19 -2.29 3.84
CA LEU A 129 6.28 -1.84 5.24
C LEU A 129 6.01 -0.36 5.38
N LEU A 130 6.60 0.49 4.52
CA LEU A 130 6.37 1.93 4.53
C LEU A 130 4.88 2.25 4.35
N ALA A 131 4.25 1.77 3.28
CA ALA A 131 2.85 2.03 3.00
C ALA A 131 1.92 1.43 4.08
N SER A 132 2.24 0.25 4.60
CA SER A 132 1.47 -0.37 5.68
C SER A 132 1.54 0.44 6.97
N PHE A 133 2.74 0.79 7.44
CA PHE A 133 2.91 1.54 8.68
C PHE A 133 2.41 2.97 8.57
N PHE A 134 2.55 3.59 7.41
CA PHE A 134 1.94 4.88 7.12
C PHE A 134 0.42 4.81 7.21
N THR A 135 -0.21 3.82 6.56
CA THR A 135 -1.65 3.60 6.62
C THR A 135 -2.12 3.38 8.06
N LEU A 136 -1.43 2.54 8.82
CA LEU A 136 -1.74 2.29 10.23
C LEU A 136 -1.62 3.56 11.09
N THR A 137 -0.70 4.46 10.75
CA THR A 137 -0.58 5.77 11.40
C THR A 137 -1.77 6.68 11.04
N LEU A 138 -2.24 6.67 9.80
CA LEU A 138 -3.43 7.43 9.36
C LEU A 138 -4.75 6.88 9.90
N MET A 139 -4.81 5.59 10.20
CA MET A 139 -5.94 4.98 10.90
C MET A 139 -6.07 5.46 12.36
N ASN A 140 -5.14 6.30 12.83
CA ASN A 140 -5.18 6.95 14.13
C ASN A 140 -5.99 8.26 14.11
N HIS A 141 -6.64 8.54 15.24
CA HIS A 141 -7.55 9.64 15.56
C HIS A 141 -8.96 9.60 14.94
N ALA A 142 -9.93 9.47 15.86
CA ALA A 142 -11.24 10.15 15.81
C ALA A 142 -12.26 9.70 14.75
N GLN A 143 -12.16 8.51 14.17
CA GLN A 143 -13.30 7.93 13.45
C GLN A 143 -14.11 7.05 14.41
N PRO A 144 -15.33 7.46 14.82
CA PRO A 144 -16.24 6.58 15.53
C PRO A 144 -16.39 5.29 14.73
N GLN A 145 -16.41 4.13 15.40
CA GLN A 145 -16.79 2.88 14.77
C GLN A 145 -18.20 3.07 14.20
N ARG A 146 -18.29 3.21 12.88
CA ARG A 146 -19.57 3.16 12.19
C ARG A 146 -19.93 1.68 12.02
N PRO A 147 -21.22 1.32 12.14
CA PRO A 147 -21.67 -0.01 11.78
C PRO A 147 -21.15 -0.35 10.39
N MET A 148 -20.66 -1.58 10.23
CA MET A 148 -20.20 -2.05 8.93
C MET A 148 -21.41 -2.09 8.00
N PRO A 149 -21.43 -1.24 6.96
CA PRO A 149 -22.60 -1.08 6.12
C PRO A 149 -22.67 -2.26 5.16
N GLU A 150 -23.88 -2.65 4.78
CA GLU A 150 -24.03 -3.52 3.63
C GLU A 150 -23.59 -2.77 2.38
N GLY A 151 -22.71 -3.38 1.60
CA GLY A 151 -22.21 -2.78 0.37
C GLY A 151 -23.26 -2.85 -0.74
N ASP A 152 -23.51 -1.71 -1.39
CA ASP A 152 -24.31 -1.62 -2.61
C ASP A 152 -23.80 -2.63 -3.66
N SER A 153 -24.68 -3.54 -4.08
CA SER A 153 -24.35 -4.61 -5.01
C SER A 153 -23.98 -4.09 -6.40
N LEU A 154 -24.57 -2.98 -6.84
CA LEU A 154 -24.26 -2.35 -8.13
C LEU A 154 -22.88 -1.70 -8.09
N VAL A 155 -22.54 -0.99 -7.01
CA VAL A 155 -21.19 -0.40 -6.84
C VAL A 155 -20.12 -1.49 -6.76
N ARG A 156 -20.40 -2.57 -6.03
CA ARG A 156 -19.51 -3.72 -5.91
C ARG A 156 -19.30 -4.39 -7.27
N LEU A 157 -20.38 -4.75 -7.96
CA LEU A 157 -20.32 -5.44 -9.25
C LEU A 157 -19.72 -4.56 -10.35
N GLY A 158 -20.07 -3.27 -10.38
CA GLY A 158 -19.52 -2.31 -11.32
C GLY A 158 -18.01 -2.16 -11.20
N GLY A 159 -17.49 -2.01 -9.97
CA GLY A 159 -16.04 -1.93 -9.76
C GLY A 159 -15.31 -3.22 -10.12
N VAL A 160 -15.89 -4.39 -9.83
CA VAL A 160 -15.34 -5.68 -10.28
C VAL A 160 -15.33 -5.78 -11.79
N ALA A 161 -16.40 -5.37 -12.47
CA ALA A 161 -16.49 -5.39 -13.93
C ALA A 161 -15.41 -4.49 -14.57
N VAL A 162 -15.21 -3.28 -14.04
CA VAL A 162 -14.14 -2.38 -14.49
C VAL A 162 -12.77 -3.04 -14.32
N CYS A 163 -12.50 -3.64 -13.16
CA CYS A 163 -11.24 -4.34 -12.92
C CYS A 163 -11.05 -5.54 -13.86
N ALA A 164 -12.10 -6.30 -14.12
CA ALA A 164 -12.07 -7.43 -15.05
C ALA A 164 -11.76 -6.98 -16.48
N VAL A 165 -12.42 -5.92 -16.96
CA VAL A 165 -12.14 -5.33 -18.29
C VAL A 165 -10.68 -4.87 -18.38
N LEU A 166 -10.20 -4.13 -17.38
CA LEU A 166 -8.81 -3.65 -17.37
C LEU A 166 -7.80 -4.80 -17.32
N SER A 167 -8.12 -5.88 -16.61
CA SER A 167 -7.30 -7.10 -16.59
C SER A 167 -7.22 -7.74 -17.98
N VAL A 168 -8.36 -7.90 -18.66
CA VAL A 168 -8.43 -8.46 -20.02
C VAL A 168 -7.67 -7.58 -21.01
N VAL A 169 -7.84 -6.26 -20.93
CA VAL A 169 -7.08 -5.29 -21.74
C VAL A 169 -5.59 -5.44 -21.45
N GLY A 170 -5.19 -5.56 -20.19
CA GLY A 170 -3.81 -5.77 -19.80
C GLY A 170 -3.19 -7.02 -20.44
N VAL A 171 -3.89 -8.17 -20.34
CA VAL A 171 -3.45 -9.42 -20.99
C VAL A 171 -3.35 -9.24 -22.50
N TRP A 172 -4.34 -8.61 -23.13
CA TRP A 172 -4.32 -8.33 -24.56
C TRP A 172 -3.12 -7.47 -24.97
N LEU A 173 -2.77 -6.44 -24.19
CA LEU A 173 -1.59 -5.59 -24.42
C LEU A 173 -0.28 -6.37 -24.28
N VAL A 174 -0.16 -7.25 -23.29
CA VAL A 174 1.03 -8.10 -23.09
C VAL A 174 1.26 -9.04 -24.27
N LEU A 175 0.19 -9.50 -24.92
CA LEU A 175 0.26 -10.43 -26.06
C LEU A 175 0.53 -9.73 -27.40
N GLN A 176 0.70 -8.41 -27.44
CA GLN A 176 0.99 -7.70 -28.68
C GLN A 176 2.42 -7.96 -29.18
N PRO A 177 2.63 -8.29 -30.46
CA PRO A 177 3.95 -8.64 -30.99
C PRO A 177 4.99 -7.52 -30.95
N ASN A 178 4.56 -6.25 -30.96
CA ASN A 178 5.46 -5.10 -30.99
C ASN A 178 5.90 -4.62 -29.60
N GLU A 179 5.33 -5.19 -28.53
CA GLU A 179 5.65 -4.93 -27.13
C GLU A 179 5.58 -3.45 -26.68
N HIS A 180 5.06 -2.54 -27.52
CA HIS A 180 5.11 -1.09 -27.28
C HIS A 180 4.39 -0.66 -26.00
N LEU A 181 3.31 -1.37 -25.64
CA LEU A 181 2.52 -1.10 -24.44
C LEU A 181 2.67 -2.22 -23.41
N LEU A 182 3.77 -2.98 -23.49
CA LEU A 182 4.01 -4.13 -22.63
C LEU A 182 3.97 -3.73 -21.16
N PHE A 183 4.64 -2.63 -20.78
CA PHE A 183 4.73 -2.27 -19.37
C PHE A 183 3.38 -1.85 -18.79
N LEU A 184 2.58 -1.09 -19.54
CA LEU A 184 1.20 -0.79 -19.18
C LEU A 184 0.36 -2.08 -19.10
N GLY A 185 0.50 -2.96 -20.10
CA GLY A 185 -0.19 -4.24 -20.15
C GLY A 185 0.07 -5.11 -18.93
N VAL A 186 1.34 -5.23 -18.50
CA VAL A 186 1.73 -5.98 -17.31
C VAL A 186 1.11 -5.39 -16.05
N ASN A 187 1.20 -4.07 -15.86
CA ASN A 187 0.57 -3.38 -14.72
C ASN A 187 -0.94 -3.68 -14.67
N LEU A 188 -1.62 -3.58 -15.81
CA LEU A 188 -3.06 -3.85 -15.87
C LEU A 188 -3.39 -5.33 -15.59
N ALA A 189 -2.66 -6.25 -16.21
CA ALA A 189 -2.90 -7.69 -16.13
C ALA A 189 -2.69 -8.25 -14.72
N PHE A 190 -1.69 -7.74 -13.98
CA PHE A 190 -1.37 -8.24 -12.63
C PHE A 190 -2.14 -7.50 -11.54
N MET A 191 -2.24 -6.17 -11.61
CA MET A 191 -2.80 -5.39 -10.50
C MET A 191 -4.32 -5.46 -10.44
N PHE A 192 -5.01 -5.39 -11.58
CA PHE A 192 -6.47 -5.26 -11.59
C PHE A 192 -7.25 -6.51 -11.17
N PRO A 193 -6.78 -7.76 -11.39
CA PRO A 193 -7.44 -8.92 -10.81
C PRO A 193 -7.48 -8.85 -9.27
N VAL A 194 -6.38 -8.44 -8.66
CA VAL A 194 -6.26 -8.31 -7.19
C VAL A 194 -7.09 -7.12 -6.68
N LEU A 195 -7.06 -5.98 -7.38
CA LEU A 195 -7.91 -4.83 -7.07
C LEU A 195 -9.39 -5.19 -7.15
N GLY A 196 -9.79 -5.97 -8.16
CA GLY A 196 -11.16 -6.47 -8.30
C GLY A 196 -11.57 -7.33 -7.11
N LEU A 197 -10.68 -8.22 -6.64
CA LEU A 197 -10.91 -9.03 -5.45
C LEU A 197 -11.05 -8.16 -4.19
N HIS A 198 -10.15 -7.21 -3.96
CA HIS A 198 -10.26 -6.28 -2.82
C HIS A 198 -11.57 -5.48 -2.85
N TRP A 199 -11.97 -5.02 -4.03
CA TRP A 199 -13.21 -4.27 -4.22
C TRP A 199 -14.45 -5.14 -3.95
N TRP A 200 -14.44 -6.39 -4.44
CA TRP A 200 -15.47 -7.38 -4.16
C TRP A 200 -15.62 -7.61 -2.65
N VAL A 201 -14.50 -7.86 -1.96
CA VAL A 201 -14.46 -8.18 -0.54
C VAL A 201 -14.95 -7.01 0.32
N GLY A 202 -14.51 -5.77 0.03
CA GLY A 202 -14.74 -4.68 0.97
C GLY A 202 -14.77 -3.27 0.40
N SER A 203 -15.27 -3.08 -0.82
CA SER A 203 -15.54 -1.74 -1.40
C SER A 203 -16.24 -0.79 -0.41
N HIS A 204 -17.24 -1.26 0.31
CA HIS A 204 -17.95 -0.50 1.34
C HIS A 204 -17.03 -0.04 2.50
N ILE A 205 -16.11 -0.90 2.96
CA ILE A 205 -15.09 -0.58 3.97
C ILE A 205 -14.15 0.51 3.43
N LEU A 206 -13.67 0.34 2.19
CA LEU A 206 -12.76 1.29 1.55
C LEU A 206 -13.40 2.67 1.39
N LEU A 207 -14.65 2.71 0.92
CA LEU A 207 -15.42 3.95 0.72
C LEU A 207 -15.75 4.66 2.03
N GLN A 208 -16.06 3.92 3.10
CA GLN A 208 -16.21 4.50 4.43
C GLN A 208 -14.90 5.10 4.97
N ASN A 209 -13.77 4.49 4.62
CA ASN A 209 -12.44 4.93 5.03
C ASN A 209 -11.73 5.76 3.95
N LYS A 210 -12.48 6.40 3.04
CA LYS A 210 -11.92 7.07 1.85
C LYS A 210 -10.77 8.04 2.13
N ARG A 211 -10.81 8.78 3.24
CA ARG A 211 -9.74 9.71 3.60
C ARG A 211 -8.44 8.96 3.93
N VAL A 212 -8.52 7.90 4.72
CA VAL A 212 -7.36 7.06 5.06
C VAL A 212 -6.88 6.34 3.82
N TRP A 213 -7.78 5.81 3.01
CA TRP A 213 -7.45 5.13 1.76
C TRP A 213 -6.72 6.06 0.78
N LEU A 214 -7.30 7.23 0.48
CA LEU A 214 -6.72 8.18 -0.48
C LEU A 214 -5.39 8.77 0.01
N LEU A 215 -5.30 9.17 1.29
CA LEU A 215 -4.04 9.70 1.83
C LEU A 215 -2.98 8.61 1.99
N GLY A 216 -3.38 7.40 2.39
CA GLY A 216 -2.52 6.23 2.54
C GLY A 216 -1.95 5.76 1.20
N VAL A 217 -2.65 6.01 0.09
CA VAL A 217 -2.13 5.81 -1.26
C VAL A 217 -1.27 6.99 -1.69
N ALA A 218 -1.85 8.20 -1.71
CA ALA A 218 -1.21 9.35 -2.33
C ALA A 218 0.14 9.68 -1.72
N ILE A 219 0.27 9.69 -0.38
CA ILE A 219 1.51 10.14 0.27
C ILE A 219 2.67 9.15 0.05
N PRO A 220 2.53 7.84 0.34
CA PRO A 220 3.60 6.88 0.03
C PRO A 220 3.89 6.76 -1.46
N SER A 221 2.88 6.78 -2.34
CA SER A 221 3.11 6.71 -3.79
C SER A 221 3.90 7.90 -4.30
N LEU A 222 3.56 9.12 -3.89
CA LEU A 222 4.30 10.32 -4.28
C LEU A 222 5.73 10.32 -3.71
N TYR A 223 5.89 9.83 -2.48
CA TYR A 223 7.21 9.70 -1.85
C TYR A 223 8.12 8.74 -2.63
N LEU A 224 7.63 7.54 -2.94
CA LEU A 224 8.38 6.53 -3.69
C LEU A 224 8.63 6.97 -5.14
N LEU A 225 7.65 7.60 -5.77
CA LEU A 225 7.80 8.18 -7.11
C LEU A 225 8.89 9.27 -7.12
N GLY A 226 8.99 10.08 -6.07
CA GLY A 226 10.06 11.08 -5.93
C GLY A 226 11.45 10.43 -5.82
N LEU A 227 11.56 9.31 -5.10
CA LEU A 227 12.80 8.53 -5.02
C LEU A 227 13.17 7.89 -6.36
N ASP A 228 12.19 7.35 -7.08
CA ASP A 228 12.39 6.79 -8.42
C ASP A 228 12.86 7.84 -9.43
N TYR A 229 12.19 8.99 -9.45
CA TYR A 229 12.58 10.12 -10.30
C TYR A 229 14.05 10.50 -10.05
N TRP A 230 14.45 10.57 -8.78
CA TRP A 230 15.83 10.86 -8.43
C TRP A 230 16.81 9.75 -8.82
N ALA A 231 16.43 8.48 -8.67
CA ALA A 231 17.24 7.34 -9.07
C ALA A 231 17.47 7.28 -10.59
N LEU A 232 16.47 7.66 -11.39
CA LEU A 232 16.56 7.82 -12.83
C LEU A 232 17.53 8.95 -13.21
N GLU A 233 17.40 10.12 -12.58
CA GLU A 233 18.31 11.26 -12.79
C GLU A 233 19.75 10.94 -12.37
N ALA A 234 19.92 10.13 -11.31
CA ALA A 234 21.22 9.64 -10.86
C ALA A 234 21.78 8.49 -11.71
N GLY A 235 21.01 7.96 -12.67
CA GLY A 235 21.44 6.88 -13.56
C GLY A 235 21.57 5.51 -12.89
N ILE A 236 20.92 5.28 -11.74
CA ILE A 236 20.91 3.97 -11.07
C ILE A 236 20.18 2.95 -11.96
N TRP A 237 19.06 3.40 -12.54
CA TRP A 237 18.33 2.67 -13.56
C TRP A 237 17.85 3.58 -14.68
N HIS A 238 17.46 2.94 -15.79
CA HIS A 238 16.86 3.58 -16.95
C HIS A 238 15.60 2.85 -17.36
N LEU A 239 14.58 3.61 -17.72
CA LEU A 239 13.34 3.12 -18.30
C LEU A 239 13.41 3.20 -19.83
N SER A 240 13.18 2.09 -20.50
CA SER A 240 13.19 2.01 -21.96
C SER A 240 11.92 2.65 -22.54
N PRO A 241 12.04 3.65 -23.44
CA PRO A 241 10.88 4.23 -24.14
C PRO A 241 10.15 3.26 -25.06
N HIS A 242 10.76 2.12 -25.39
CA HIS A 242 10.19 1.14 -26.31
C HIS A 242 8.96 0.43 -25.75
N TYR A 243 8.84 0.28 -24.43
CA TYR A 243 7.83 -0.58 -23.78
C TYR A 243 6.68 0.21 -23.11
N ILE A 244 6.61 1.52 -23.32
CA ILE A 244 5.71 2.44 -22.63
C ILE A 244 4.87 3.29 -23.60
N THR A 245 3.81 3.89 -23.09
CA THR A 245 2.93 4.80 -23.85
C THR A 245 3.63 6.06 -24.35
N GLY A 246 4.70 6.49 -23.67
CA GLY A 246 5.37 7.77 -23.91
C GLY A 246 4.63 8.98 -23.32
N ILE A 247 3.49 8.77 -22.64
CA ILE A 247 2.74 9.84 -21.98
C ILE A 247 3.50 10.29 -20.74
N LYS A 248 3.73 11.60 -20.61
CA LYS A 248 4.37 12.21 -19.45
C LYS A 248 3.44 13.17 -18.71
N ILE A 249 3.56 13.19 -17.39
CA ILE A 249 2.90 14.14 -16.49
C ILE A 249 4.00 14.75 -15.62
N PHE A 250 4.26 16.06 -15.78
CA PHE A 250 5.39 16.75 -15.12
C PHE A 250 6.73 16.03 -15.33
N ASP A 251 7.04 15.67 -16.58
CA ASP A 251 8.24 14.94 -17.02
C ASP A 251 8.39 13.48 -16.54
N ILE A 252 7.46 12.99 -15.71
CA ILE A 252 7.40 11.61 -15.24
C ILE A 252 6.52 10.79 -16.19
N TYR A 253 6.97 9.61 -16.60
CA TYR A 253 6.16 8.73 -17.45
C TYR A 253 4.93 8.19 -16.70
N PHE A 254 3.81 8.06 -17.40
CA PHE A 254 2.56 7.57 -16.82
C PHE A 254 2.73 6.20 -16.14
N GLU A 255 3.48 5.29 -16.74
CA GLU A 255 3.76 3.96 -16.19
C GLU A 255 4.63 4.01 -14.93
N GLN A 256 5.50 5.00 -14.77
CA GLN A 256 6.23 5.22 -13.51
C GLN A 256 5.25 5.60 -12.39
N ILE A 257 4.25 6.45 -12.69
CA ILE A 257 3.21 6.76 -11.71
C ILE A 257 2.43 5.50 -11.32
N LEU A 258 2.10 4.65 -12.30
CA LEU A 258 1.33 3.42 -12.07
C LEU A 258 2.10 2.39 -11.24
N ILE A 259 3.39 2.14 -11.55
CA ILE A 259 4.18 1.10 -10.86
C ILE A 259 4.35 1.39 -9.36
N TYR A 260 4.31 2.66 -8.94
CA TYR A 260 4.27 3.00 -7.51
C TYR A 260 2.86 3.09 -6.96
N THR A 261 1.92 3.64 -7.72
CA THR A 261 0.55 3.88 -7.23
C THR A 261 -0.24 2.58 -7.07
N LEU A 262 -0.23 1.68 -8.05
CA LEU A 262 -1.04 0.45 -8.03
C LEU A 262 -0.64 -0.50 -6.90
N PRO A 263 0.65 -0.85 -6.69
CA PRO A 263 1.03 -1.68 -5.54
C PRO A 263 0.77 -0.98 -4.21
N THR A 264 0.93 0.35 -4.13
CA THR A 264 0.53 1.09 -2.92
C THR A 264 -0.97 0.94 -2.65
N ILE A 265 -1.84 1.02 -3.67
CA ILE A 265 -3.27 0.75 -3.50
C ILE A 265 -3.51 -0.65 -2.95
N LEU A 266 -2.85 -1.68 -3.48
CA LEU A 266 -2.99 -3.05 -3.00
C LEU A 266 -2.58 -3.20 -1.53
N VAL A 267 -1.46 -2.61 -1.12
CA VAL A 267 -0.99 -2.65 0.26
C VAL A 267 -1.95 -1.91 1.19
N VAL A 268 -2.34 -0.69 0.85
CA VAL A 268 -3.23 0.15 1.68
C VAL A 268 -4.61 -0.49 1.82
N GLN A 269 -5.17 -1.01 0.72
CA GLN A 269 -6.46 -1.72 0.75
C GLN A 269 -6.38 -2.95 1.63
N THR A 270 -5.33 -3.78 1.49
CA THR A 270 -5.16 -4.97 2.32
C THR A 270 -5.14 -4.62 3.80
N ILE A 271 -4.33 -3.63 4.20
CA ILE A 271 -4.25 -3.20 5.60
C ILE A 271 -5.59 -2.67 6.10
N LEU A 272 -6.28 -1.83 5.33
CA LEU A 272 -7.60 -1.32 5.70
C LEU A 272 -8.62 -2.44 5.90
N LEU A 273 -8.67 -3.40 4.97
CA LEU A 273 -9.59 -4.53 5.03
C LEU A 273 -9.30 -5.43 6.24
N VAL A 274 -8.04 -5.87 6.40
CA VAL A 274 -7.62 -6.72 7.53
C VAL A 274 -7.95 -6.07 8.86
N MET A 275 -7.64 -4.79 9.02
CA MET A 275 -7.84 -4.09 10.29
C MET A 275 -9.33 -3.88 10.60
N ARG A 276 -10.13 -3.42 9.63
CA ARG A 276 -11.57 -3.16 9.84
C ARG A 276 -12.37 -4.45 10.01
N MET A 277 -12.05 -5.49 9.25
CA MET A 277 -12.69 -6.79 9.41
C MET A 277 -12.27 -7.43 10.74
N GLY A 278 -11.00 -7.33 11.14
CA GLY A 278 -10.52 -7.80 12.45
C GLY A 278 -11.21 -7.10 13.63
N GLU A 279 -11.39 -5.78 13.56
CA GLU A 279 -12.19 -5.01 14.53
C GLU A 279 -13.64 -5.53 14.60
N SER A 280 -14.29 -5.73 13.45
CA SER A 280 -15.68 -6.23 13.40
C SER A 280 -15.80 -7.65 13.97
N MET A 281 -14.88 -8.54 13.63
CA MET A 281 -14.86 -9.92 14.14
C MET A 281 -14.66 -9.94 15.66
N LEU A 282 -13.77 -9.11 16.19
CA LEU A 282 -13.59 -8.96 17.63
C LEU A 282 -14.87 -8.50 18.33
N ALA A 283 -15.53 -7.49 17.77
CA ALA A 283 -16.77 -6.97 18.34
C ALA A 283 -17.89 -8.02 18.32
N GLN A 284 -18.01 -8.81 17.24
CA GLN A 284 -18.94 -9.95 17.18
C GLN A 284 -18.56 -11.05 18.19
N SER A 285 -17.26 -11.31 18.38
CA SER A 285 -16.76 -12.29 19.34
C SER A 285 -17.16 -11.91 20.76
N ASP A 286 -16.98 -10.64 21.12
CA ASP A 286 -17.27 -10.12 22.46
C ASP A 286 -18.78 -10.11 22.74
N ARG A 287 -19.62 -10.05 21.70
CA ARG A 287 -21.09 -10.22 21.79
C ARG A 287 -21.56 -11.68 21.75
N GLY A 288 -20.66 -12.64 21.52
CA GLY A 288 -21.01 -14.06 21.39
C GLY A 288 -21.68 -14.43 20.05
N GLU A 289 -21.57 -13.57 19.03
CA GLU A 289 -22.22 -13.70 17.72
C GLU A 289 -21.34 -14.35 16.64
N LEU A 290 -20.08 -14.70 16.96
CA LEU A 290 -19.18 -15.33 16.00
C LEU A 290 -19.49 -16.81 15.78
N ASP A 291 -20.11 -17.11 14.64
CA ASP A 291 -20.27 -18.46 14.12
C ASP A 291 -19.04 -18.88 13.31
N GLY A 292 -18.29 -19.88 13.80
CA GLY A 292 -17.17 -20.50 13.08
C GLY A 292 -15.97 -20.88 13.96
N GLY A 293 -15.61 -22.17 13.98
CA GLY A 293 -14.51 -22.70 14.80
C GLY A 293 -13.12 -22.16 14.41
N ILE A 294 -12.84 -21.99 13.11
CA ILE A 294 -11.56 -21.48 12.61
C ILE A 294 -11.33 -20.02 13.05
N PHE A 295 -12.35 -19.17 12.91
CA PHE A 295 -12.28 -17.76 13.30
C PHE A 295 -12.16 -17.59 14.81
N ARG A 296 -12.87 -18.40 15.61
CA ARG A 296 -12.65 -18.42 17.08
C ARG A 296 -11.23 -18.82 17.44
N GLY A 297 -10.64 -19.81 16.77
CA GLY A 297 -9.25 -20.24 17.00
C GLY A 297 -8.23 -19.14 16.71
N LEU A 298 -8.35 -18.47 15.56
CA LEU A 298 -7.49 -17.33 15.18
C LEU A 298 -7.62 -16.18 16.20
N MET A 299 -8.86 -15.88 16.62
CA MET A 299 -9.11 -14.84 17.60
C MET A 299 -8.58 -15.21 18.99
N GLY A 300 -8.65 -16.49 19.38
CA GLY A 300 -8.03 -17.02 20.59
C GLY A 300 -6.51 -16.82 20.59
N ALA A 301 -5.84 -17.14 19.48
CA ALA A 301 -4.39 -16.93 19.32
C ALA A 301 -3.98 -15.45 19.43
N LEU A 302 -4.81 -14.53 18.90
CA LEU A 302 -4.58 -13.08 19.03
C LEU A 302 -4.79 -12.56 20.46
N ARG A 303 -5.63 -13.22 21.28
CA ARG A 303 -5.88 -12.87 22.68
C ARG A 303 -4.84 -13.44 23.65
N HIS A 304 -4.27 -14.62 23.38
CA HIS A 304 -3.31 -15.25 24.27
C HIS A 304 -2.00 -14.45 24.37
N ARG A 305 -1.57 -14.13 25.59
CA ARG A 305 -0.19 -13.67 25.83
C ARG A 305 0.74 -14.86 25.60
N ILE A 306 1.72 -14.72 24.71
CA ILE A 306 2.95 -15.50 24.86
C ILE A 306 3.58 -14.94 26.14
N PRO A 307 3.92 -15.80 27.13
CA PRO A 307 4.43 -15.39 28.43
C PRO A 307 5.65 -14.48 28.33
#